data_AF-A0A9P5PQJ6-F1
#
_entry.id   AF-A0A9P5PQJ6-F1
#
_cell.length_a   1.000
_cell.length_b   1.000
_cell.length_c   1.000
_cell.angle_alpha   90.00
_cell.angle_beta   90.00
_cell.angle_gamma   90.00
#
_symmetry.space_group_name_H-M   'P 1'
#
loop_
_entity.id
_entity.type
_entity.pdbx_description
1 polymer ?
#
loop_
_entity_poly.entity_id
_entity_poly.type
_entity_poly.pdbx_seq_one_letter_code
_entity_poly.pdbx_strand_id
1 'polypeptide(L)'
;IHAYFQMLKDFLEENDIPWENLYNVDEKGVQLGRGCKNSQIRYFFVKFDAMMYRQKSDSLKLVTIVDCVCADGTAEIPPCFVFPGQGRFDEWSQVDDYILYV
;
A
#
# COMPACT_ATOMS: atom_id res chain seq x y z
N ILE A 1 21.83 -16.62 -4.57
CA ILE A 1 20.38 -16.54 -4.30
C ILE A 1 20.00 -17.39 -3.09
N HIS A 2 20.28 -18.69 -3.04
CA HIS A 2 19.92 -19.53 -1.88
C HIS A 2 20.60 -19.15 -0.56
N ALA A 3 21.88 -18.76 -0.57
CA ALA A 3 22.61 -18.37 0.65
C ALA A 3 21.97 -17.18 1.39
N TYR A 4 21.41 -16.21 0.64
CA TYR A 4 20.74 -15.05 1.23
C TYR A 4 19.48 -15.45 1.99
N PHE A 5 18.62 -16.27 1.38
CA PHE A 5 17.40 -16.73 2.03
C PHE A 5 17.68 -17.62 3.24
N GLN A 6 18.77 -18.39 3.20
CA GLN A 6 19.20 -19.18 4.36
C GLN A 6 19.62 -18.27 5.51
N MET A 7 20.48 -17.28 5.26
CA MET A 7 20.90 -16.32 6.29
C MET A 7 19.72 -15.52 6.87
N LEU A 8 18.77 -15.12 6.02
CA LEU A 8 17.56 -14.43 6.48
C LEU A 8 16.73 -15.35 7.39
N LYS A 9 16.53 -16.61 6.98
CA LYS A 9 15.78 -17.57 7.78
C LYS A 9 16.47 -17.83 9.13
N ASP A 10 17.78 -18.08 9.12
CA ASP A 10 18.57 -18.34 10.32
C ASP A 10 18.47 -17.15 11.29
N PHE A 11 18.58 -15.92 10.77
CA PHE A 11 18.42 -14.70 11.56
C PHE A 11 17.02 -14.58 12.21
N LEU A 12 15.96 -14.87 11.45
CA LEU A 12 14.59 -14.81 11.98
C LEU A 12 14.38 -15.84 13.10
N GLU A 13 14.87 -17.07 12.91
CA GLU A 13 14.79 -18.15 13.91
C GLU A 13 15.63 -17.84 15.16
N GLU A 14 16.85 -17.33 15.00
CA GLU A 14 17.74 -16.96 16.12
C GLU A 14 17.17 -15.84 17.00
N ASN A 15 16.39 -14.93 16.40
CA ASN A 15 15.83 -13.77 17.09
C ASN A 15 14.35 -13.94 17.46
N ASP A 16 13.77 -15.12 17.27
CA ASP A 16 12.35 -15.42 17.52
C ASP A 16 11.39 -14.43 16.83
N ILE A 17 11.72 -14.05 15.58
CA ILE A 17 10.92 -13.12 14.77
C ILE A 17 9.97 -13.94 13.89
N PRO A 18 8.65 -13.88 14.11
CA PRO A 18 7.70 -14.61 13.28
C PRO A 18 7.62 -13.99 11.87
N TRP A 19 7.28 -14.82 10.88
CA TRP A 19 7.17 -14.40 9.48
C TRP A 19 6.12 -13.30 9.26
N GLU A 20 5.08 -13.26 10.09
CA GLU A 20 4.05 -12.21 10.09
C GLU A 20 4.63 -10.80 10.32
N ASN A 21 5.78 -10.70 11.00
CA ASN A 21 6.47 -9.45 11.31
C ASN A 21 7.44 -9.00 10.20
N LEU A 22 7.57 -9.77 9.12
CA LEU A 22 8.37 -9.38 7.96
C LEU A 22 7.48 -8.68 6.93
N TYR A 23 7.63 -7.36 6.81
CA TYR A 23 6.82 -6.55 5.91
C TYR A 23 7.61 -6.09 4.69
N ASN A 24 6.96 -6.16 3.53
CA ASN A 24 7.41 -5.48 2.33
C ASN A 24 6.51 -4.26 2.08
N VAL A 25 7.14 -3.09 1.95
CA VAL A 25 6.46 -1.82 1.67
C VAL A 25 6.95 -1.31 0.33
N ASP A 26 6.03 -0.86 -0.53
CA ASP A 26 6.39 -0.23 -1.80
C ASP A 26 5.50 0.99 -2.09
N GLU A 27 6.05 1.92 -2.88
CA GLU A 27 5.37 3.13 -3.33
C GLU A 27 5.08 3.05 -4.84
N LYS A 28 3.84 3.34 -5.21
CA LYS A 28 3.46 3.51 -6.61
C LYS A 28 2.80 4.86 -6.88
N GLY A 29 3.49 5.72 -7.61
CA GLY A 29 2.91 6.90 -8.23
C GLY A 29 1.96 6.54 -9.39
N VAL A 30 0.73 7.01 -9.32
CA VAL A 30 -0.31 6.86 -10.34
C VAL A 30 -0.75 8.23 -10.83
N GLN A 31 -0.51 8.50 -12.11
CA GLN A 31 -1.01 9.73 -12.74
C GLN A 31 -2.48 9.54 -13.14
N LEU A 32 -3.37 10.23 -12.43
CA LEU A 32 -4.74 10.44 -12.89
C LEU A 32 -4.70 11.37 -14.09
N GLY A 33 -5.54 11.09 -15.09
CA GLY A 33 -5.59 11.85 -16.33
C GLY A 33 -4.31 11.69 -17.16
N ARG A 34 -4.38 10.87 -18.21
CA ARG A 34 -3.51 11.00 -19.38
C ARG A 34 -4.41 10.98 -20.60
N GLY A 35 -4.25 12.01 -21.43
CA GLY A 35 -4.98 12.17 -22.67
C GLY A 35 -5.01 10.88 -23.47
N CYS A 36 -6.23 10.52 -23.88
CA CYS A 36 -6.62 9.39 -24.70
C CYS A 36 -5.50 8.79 -25.57
N LYS A 37 -5.29 7.47 -25.44
CA LYS A 37 -5.35 6.44 -26.52
C LYS A 37 -4.94 5.06 -25.96
N ASN A 38 -5.90 4.14 -25.90
CA ASN A 38 -5.71 2.68 -25.79
C ASN A 38 -4.62 2.15 -24.83
N SER A 39 -4.59 2.57 -23.57
CA SER A 39 -3.79 1.87 -22.55
C SER A 39 -4.65 0.91 -21.73
N GLN A 40 -4.08 -0.25 -21.38
CA GLN A 40 -4.68 -1.27 -20.52
C GLN A 40 -4.75 -0.77 -19.07
N ILE A 41 -5.61 0.22 -18.80
CA ILE A 41 -5.77 0.82 -17.47
C ILE A 41 -6.54 -0.16 -16.59
N ARG A 42 -5.94 -0.54 -15.46
CA ARG A 42 -6.56 -1.31 -14.38
C ARG A 42 -7.11 -0.34 -13.32
N TYR A 43 -8.25 -0.67 -12.73
CA TYR A 43 -8.93 0.15 -11.73
C TYR A 43 -9.05 -0.63 -10.43
N PHE A 44 -8.95 0.07 -9.31
CA PHE A 44 -9.30 -0.47 -8.00
C PHE A 44 -10.77 -0.18 -7.72
N PHE A 45 -11.51 -1.21 -7.34
CA PHE A 45 -12.90 -1.10 -6.90
C PHE A 45 -13.04 -1.74 -5.53
N VAL A 46 -13.92 -1.18 -4.71
CA VAL A 46 -14.38 -1.83 -3.49
C VAL A 46 -15.17 -3.08 -3.86
N LYS A 47 -14.97 -4.18 -3.12
CA LYS A 47 -15.50 -5.52 -3.45
C LYS A 47 -17.02 -5.58 -3.60
N PHE A 48 -17.74 -4.68 -2.94
CA PHE A 48 -19.21 -4.59 -2.93
C PHE A 48 -19.76 -3.43 -3.78
N ASP A 49 -18.92 -2.69 -4.48
CA ASP A 49 -19.39 -1.71 -5.48
C ASP A 49 -19.75 -2.44 -6.78
N ALA A 50 -21.03 -2.80 -6.91
CA ALA A 50 -21.57 -3.47 -8.08
C ALA A 50 -21.56 -2.60 -9.34
N MET A 51 -21.53 -1.27 -9.18
CA MET A 51 -21.64 -0.34 -10.30
C MET A 51 -20.27 0.04 -10.88
N MET A 52 -19.19 -0.12 -10.12
CA MET A 52 -17.81 0.09 -10.56
C MET A 52 -17.64 1.41 -11.32
N TYR A 53 -18.20 2.49 -10.75
CA TYR A 53 -18.31 3.76 -11.46
C TYR A 53 -16.91 4.35 -11.70
N ARG A 54 -16.53 4.50 -12.96
CA ARG A 54 -15.24 5.09 -13.33
C ARG A 54 -15.34 6.61 -13.34
N GLN A 55 -14.65 7.27 -12.42
CA GLN A 55 -14.39 8.70 -12.58
C GLN A 55 -13.49 8.93 -13.80
N LYS A 56 -14.03 9.64 -14.79
CA LYS A 56 -13.26 10.17 -15.92
C LYS A 56 -12.89 11.61 -15.60
N SER A 57 -11.59 11.88 -15.52
CA SER A 57 -11.09 13.23 -15.30
C SER A 57 -9.87 13.46 -16.20
N ASP A 58 -9.85 14.60 -16.89
CA ASP A 58 -8.67 15.11 -17.62
C ASP A 58 -7.67 15.80 -16.66
N SER A 59 -7.89 15.71 -15.35
CA SER A 59 -6.99 16.27 -14.34
C SER A 59 -5.68 15.49 -14.28
N LEU A 60 -4.54 16.14 -14.53
CA LEU A 60 -3.17 15.60 -14.41
C LEU A 60 -2.71 15.41 -12.95
N LYS A 61 -3.60 14.97 -12.06
CA LYS A 61 -3.29 14.80 -10.63
C LYS A 61 -2.47 13.53 -10.42
N LEU A 62 -1.38 13.64 -9.67
CA LEU A 62 -0.60 12.47 -9.23
C LEU A 62 -1.15 11.99 -7.90
N VAL A 63 -1.48 10.71 -7.80
CA VAL A 63 -1.81 10.03 -6.55
C VAL A 63 -0.73 9.01 -6.29
N THR A 64 -0.15 9.02 -5.11
CA THR A 64 0.78 7.98 -4.68
C THR A 64 0.03 6.95 -3.84
N ILE A 65 0.23 5.68 -4.15
CA ILE A 65 -0.26 4.56 -3.36
C ILE A 65 0.94 4.01 -2.58
N VAL A 66 0.81 3.87 -1.26
CA VAL A 66 1.76 3.15 -0.41
C VAL A 66 1.09 1.87 0.05
N ASP A 67 1.65 0.73 -0.34
CA ASP A 67 1.10 -0.59 -0.01
C ASP A 67 2.09 -1.35 0.87
N CYS A 68 1.56 -2.13 1.82
CA CYS A 68 2.33 -2.89 2.78
C CYS A 68 1.75 -4.29 2.89
N VAL A 69 2.59 -5.30 2.70
CA VAL A 69 2.18 -6.70 2.75
C VAL A 69 3.16 -7.45 3.66
N CYS A 70 2.63 -8.20 4.63
CA CYS A 70 3.40 -9.14 5.43
C CYS A 70 3.77 -10.39 4.61
N ALA A 71 4.87 -11.04 4.98
CA ALA A 71 5.39 -12.18 4.22
C ALA A 71 4.44 -13.39 4.16
N ASP A 72 3.57 -13.56 5.15
CA ASP A 72 2.58 -14.63 5.24
C ASP A 72 1.17 -14.21 4.77
N GLY A 73 0.95 -12.92 4.47
CA GLY A 73 -0.31 -12.37 3.98
C GLY A 73 -1.44 -12.29 5.03
N THR A 74 -1.15 -12.48 6.32
CA THR A 74 -2.18 -12.49 7.38
C THR A 74 -2.53 -11.10 7.91
N ALA A 75 -1.60 -10.15 7.87
CA ALA A 75 -1.82 -8.79 8.33
C ALA A 75 -2.77 -8.02 7.40
N GLU A 76 -3.91 -7.58 7.93
CA GLU A 76 -4.89 -6.74 7.23
C GLU A 76 -4.45 -5.27 7.22
N ILE A 77 -3.44 -4.95 6.40
CA ILE A 77 -2.95 -3.57 6.24
C ILE A 77 -3.57 -2.96 4.97
N PRO A 78 -4.44 -1.95 5.09
CA PRO A 78 -5.01 -1.29 3.92
C PRO A 78 -3.96 -0.40 3.22
N PRO A 79 -4.04 -0.24 1.89
CA PRO A 79 -3.16 0.68 1.17
C PRO A 79 -3.45 2.13 1.56
N CYS A 80 -2.40 2.93 1.68
CA CYS A 80 -2.50 4.36 1.93
C CYS A 80 -2.45 5.15 0.61
N PHE A 81 -3.28 6.18 0.50
CA PHE A 81 -3.33 7.07 -0.67
C PHE A 81 -2.87 8.48 -0.30
N VAL A 82 -1.83 8.95 -0.99
CA VAL A 82 -1.31 10.31 -0.86
C VAL A 82 -1.78 11.12 -2.07
N PHE A 83 -2.60 12.13 -1.80
CA PHE A 83 -3.14 13.04 -2.82
C PHE A 83 -2.29 14.33 -2.93
N PRO A 84 -2.38 15.07 -4.05
CA PRO A 84 -1.73 16.36 -4.16
C PRO A 84 -2.15 17.29 -3.03
N GLY A 85 -1.17 17.98 -2.41
CA GLY A 85 -1.38 18.76 -1.20
C GLY A 85 -2.47 19.83 -1.33
N GLN A 86 -3.63 19.54 -0.74
CA GLN A 86 -4.68 20.52 -0.43
C GLN A 86 -5.10 20.47 1.05
N GLY A 87 -4.63 19.48 1.81
CA GLY A 87 -4.90 19.28 3.23
C GLY A 87 -4.29 17.96 3.73
N ARG A 88 -4.43 17.69 5.02
CA ARG A 88 -4.15 16.41 5.67
C ARG A 88 -5.41 15.96 6.40
N PHE A 89 -5.70 14.66 6.43
CA PHE A 89 -6.70 14.12 7.33
C PHE A 89 -6.19 14.20 8.78
N ASP A 90 -6.97 14.77 9.68
CA ASP A 90 -6.56 14.92 11.09
C ASP A 90 -6.37 13.56 11.76
N GLU A 91 -7.06 12.54 11.26
CA GLU A 91 -6.96 11.14 11.65
C GLU A 91 -5.58 10.55 11.37
N TRP A 92 -4.83 11.05 10.37
CA TRP A 92 -3.42 10.65 10.16
C TRP A 92 -2.51 11.15 11.31
N SER A 93 -2.98 12.17 12.04
CA SER A 93 -2.47 12.68 13.33
C SER A 93 -2.70 11.80 14.54
N GLN A 94 -3.66 10.89 14.45
CA GLN A 94 -4.11 10.12 15.59
C GLN A 94 -3.21 8.90 15.73
N VAL A 95 -2.60 8.78 16.89
CA VAL A 95 -1.91 7.55 17.30
C VAL A 95 -3.01 6.54 17.58
N ASP A 96 -2.97 5.40 16.92
CA ASP A 96 -3.84 4.28 17.27
C ASP A 96 -3.51 3.87 18.72
N ASP A 97 -4.52 3.72 19.57
CA ASP A 97 -4.36 3.38 21.00
C ASP A 97 -3.59 2.06 21.21
N TYR A 98 -3.47 1.21 20.19
CA TYR A 98 -2.70 -0.03 20.20
C TYR A 98 -1.23 0.13 19.73
N ILE A 99 -0.86 1.30 19.18
CA ILE A 99 0.51 1.59 18.74
C ILE A 99 1.22 2.40 19.84
N LEU A 100 1.92 1.68 20.72
CA LEU A 100 2.80 2.27 21.72
C LEU A 100 4.08 2.80 21.04
N TYR A 101 4.23 4.12 21.03
CA TYR A 101 5.54 4.76 20.80
C TYR A 101 6.27 4.81 22.15
N VAL A 102 7.22 3.90 22.36
CA VAL A 102 8.14 3.92 23.51
C VAL A 102 9.48 4.48 23.06
#